data_AF-A0A0D2HMV7-F1
#
_entry.id   AF-A0A0D2HMV7-F1
#
_cell.length_a   1.000
_cell.length_b   1.000
_cell.length_c   1.000
_cell.angle_alpha   90.00
_cell.angle_beta   90.00
_cell.angle_gamma   90.00
#
_symmetry.space_group_name_H-M   'P 1'
#
loop_
_entity.id
_entity.type
_entity.pdbx_description
1 polymer ?
#
loop_
_entity_poly.entity_id
_entity_poly.type
_entity_poly.pdbx_seq_one_letter_code
_entity_poly.pdbx_strand_id
1 'polypeptide(L)'
;MASTAVEGQTPNPEPSQPEERAEHNLPPRSYADAVSNGPQENDQIEGRIGVGSGAKEHAAVNGSVQPPPRTVNGQNPKQPDEEKVVYEKHVNHAGEILTSIKPSAGYEDSLKHNGKTAPREKKHNRPPKRQDELASGRRAGAGWETSAIRWAPLNVPLQRRLQTLAVLWHTTTIPLFLSTFFLLCAIPLTWPLLIPYLIYTLVISEEATNGTLSRRSQWMRGSKFWSLFASYFPARLHRTIELEPTRKYIFGYHPHGIISHGAFAAFATEALGFSDLYPGITNTLLTLDTNFRVPFYRDYALAMGLASVSRESIENILCKGGLNGEGMGRAVTIVIGGARESLGAKPHSLRLVLKSRKGFIKLAIRTGADLVPVLAFGENELYDVIDSVQHPWIHKSQMLIKKLMGFTVPLFHARGIFNYDVGLLPYRRAVNVVVGRPIRVVQQGTKDNNVDDKYLDQVHKEYVAELVRLWDGYKDLFAQDRHGELEIVD
;
A
#
# COMPACT_ATOMS: atom_id res chain seq x y z
N MET A 1 -9.16 -65.98 35.71
CA MET A 1 -8.06 -65.76 34.74
C MET A 1 -8.59 -64.84 33.65
N ALA A 2 -7.78 -63.85 33.29
CA ALA A 2 -7.88 -63.00 32.09
C ALA A 2 -9.15 -62.15 31.86
N SER A 3 -8.92 -60.85 31.98
CA SER A 3 -9.68 -59.71 31.46
C SER A 3 -9.94 -59.80 29.95
N THR A 4 -11.13 -59.39 29.49
CA THR A 4 -11.33 -58.75 28.18
C THR A 4 -12.57 -57.86 28.25
N ALA A 5 -12.35 -56.55 28.33
CA ALA A 5 -13.34 -55.55 27.96
C ALA A 5 -12.80 -54.81 26.72
N VAL A 6 -13.57 -54.90 25.63
CA VAL A 6 -13.41 -54.12 24.41
C VAL A 6 -14.22 -52.85 24.61
N GLU A 7 -13.60 -51.67 24.54
CA GLU A 7 -14.25 -50.44 24.06
C GLU A 7 -13.27 -49.27 23.89
N GLY A 8 -13.35 -48.59 22.74
CA GLY A 8 -12.95 -47.19 22.57
C GLY A 8 -11.57 -46.88 21.96
N GLN A 9 -11.35 -47.20 20.67
CA GLN A 9 -10.28 -46.55 19.90
C GLN A 9 -10.63 -45.08 19.64
N THR A 10 -10.04 -44.16 20.40
CA THR A 10 -9.80 -42.78 19.94
C THR A 10 -8.65 -42.80 18.93
N PRO A 11 -8.73 -42.11 17.77
CA PRO A 11 -7.60 -42.01 16.87
C PRO A 11 -6.50 -41.23 17.60
N ASN A 12 -5.35 -41.87 17.79
CA ASN A 12 -4.16 -41.24 18.34
C ASN A 12 -3.85 -40.01 17.47
N PRO A 13 -3.59 -38.82 18.04
CA PRO A 13 -3.25 -37.66 17.23
C PRO A 13 -1.94 -37.96 16.49
N GLU A 14 -1.93 -37.75 15.17
CA GLU A 14 -0.72 -37.92 14.36
C GLU A 14 0.45 -37.12 14.97
N PRO A 15 1.67 -37.71 15.00
CA PRO A 15 2.84 -37.05 15.58
C PRO A 15 3.10 -35.71 14.89
N SER A 16 3.39 -34.69 15.70
CA SER A 16 3.58 -33.30 15.27
C SER A 16 5.05 -32.93 15.05
N GLN A 17 5.97 -33.70 15.64
CA GLN A 17 7.40 -33.42 15.54
C GLN A 17 7.97 -33.93 14.20
N PRO A 18 8.87 -33.18 13.54
CA PRO A 18 9.43 -33.57 12.25
C PRO A 18 10.19 -34.90 12.28
N GLU A 19 10.89 -35.18 13.38
CA GLU A 19 11.69 -36.40 13.56
C GLU A 19 10.81 -37.65 13.66
N GLU A 20 9.75 -37.60 14.47
CA GLU A 20 8.78 -38.70 14.61
C GLU A 20 7.98 -38.93 13.32
N ARG A 21 7.64 -37.87 12.56
CA ARG A 21 6.98 -38.01 11.25
C ARG A 21 7.89 -38.66 10.21
N ALA A 22 9.19 -38.40 10.25
CA ALA A 22 10.15 -39.06 9.37
C ALA A 22 10.26 -40.56 9.68
N GLU A 23 10.24 -40.96 10.95
CA GLU A 23 10.21 -42.36 11.36
C GLU A 23 8.94 -43.09 10.87
N HIS A 24 7.82 -42.37 10.75
CA HIS A 24 6.57 -42.90 10.24
C HIS A 24 6.34 -42.67 8.72
N ASN A 25 7.34 -42.19 7.97
CA ASN A 25 7.24 -41.84 6.53
C ASN A 25 6.07 -40.87 6.20
N LEU A 26 5.77 -39.94 7.11
CA LEU A 26 4.72 -38.94 6.93
C LEU A 26 5.31 -37.62 6.38
N PRO A 27 4.59 -36.91 5.49
CA PRO A 27 5.08 -35.65 4.94
C PRO A 27 5.19 -34.55 6.00
N PRO A 28 6.10 -33.57 5.84
CA PRO A 28 6.25 -32.46 6.78
C PRO A 28 4.98 -31.60 6.82
N ARG A 29 4.52 -31.25 8.03
CA ARG A 29 3.33 -30.41 8.22
C ARG A 29 3.68 -28.93 8.08
N SER A 30 2.83 -28.15 7.44
CA SER A 30 2.94 -26.69 7.44
C SER A 30 2.66 -26.15 8.85
N TYR A 31 3.37 -25.09 9.25
CA TYR A 31 3.17 -24.45 10.55
C TYR A 31 1.71 -23.97 10.75
N ALA A 32 1.04 -23.58 9.67
CA ALA A 32 -0.37 -23.20 9.69
C ALA A 32 -1.30 -24.35 10.10
N ASP A 33 -1.00 -25.59 9.68
CA ASP A 33 -1.82 -26.77 9.96
C ASP A 33 -1.61 -27.32 11.39
N ALA A 34 -0.49 -26.95 12.03
CA ALA A 34 -0.18 -27.33 13.41
C ALA A 34 -0.93 -26.45 14.43
N VAL A 35 -1.27 -25.22 14.07
CA VAL A 35 -1.97 -24.27 14.95
C VAL A 35 -3.50 -24.49 14.92
N SER A 36 -4.03 -25.04 13.82
CA SER A 36 -5.47 -25.31 13.68
C SER A 36 -6.01 -26.48 14.49
N ASN A 37 -5.14 -27.32 15.08
CA ASN A 37 -5.53 -28.52 15.83
C ASN A 37 -5.02 -28.52 17.28
N GLY A 38 -5.13 -27.39 17.98
CA GLY A 38 -5.01 -27.35 19.45
C GLY A 38 -6.28 -27.90 20.13
N PRO A 39 -6.21 -28.61 21.28
CA PRO A 39 -7.38 -29.26 21.87
C PRO A 39 -8.42 -28.25 22.36
N GLN A 40 -9.70 -28.53 22.07
CA GLN A 40 -10.86 -27.84 22.66
C GLN A 40 -10.95 -28.18 24.16
N GLU A 41 -10.90 -27.17 25.02
CA GLU A 41 -11.22 -27.30 26.45
C GLU A 41 -12.72 -27.62 26.62
N ASN A 42 -13.01 -28.81 27.14
CA ASN A 42 -14.31 -29.15 27.72
C ASN A 42 -14.20 -29.05 29.24
N ASP A 43 -14.99 -28.16 29.83
CA ASP A 43 -15.36 -28.16 31.24
C ASP A 43 -16.15 -29.44 31.57
N GLN A 44 -15.68 -30.27 32.51
CA GLN A 44 -16.43 -30.74 33.70
C GLN A 44 -15.79 -31.93 34.46
N ILE A 45 -15.73 -31.76 35.79
CA ILE A 45 -15.86 -32.75 36.90
C ILE A 45 -14.58 -33.35 37.56
N GLU A 46 -14.36 -32.83 38.79
CA GLU A 46 -13.98 -33.45 40.08
C GLU A 46 -12.89 -34.53 40.21
N GLY A 47 -11.94 -34.30 41.14
CA GLY A 47 -11.26 -35.37 41.88
C GLY A 47 -9.93 -35.02 42.56
N ARG A 48 -9.99 -34.70 43.86
CA ARG A 48 -8.98 -34.73 44.96
C ARG A 48 -7.54 -35.21 44.63
N ILE A 49 -6.48 -34.59 45.16
CA ILE A 49 -5.87 -34.80 46.51
C ILE A 49 -4.89 -33.62 46.74
N GLY A 50 -5.02 -32.80 47.80
CA GLY A 50 -4.31 -32.95 49.09
C GLY A 50 -3.02 -32.10 49.14
N VAL A 51 -3.01 -30.97 49.86
CA VAL A 51 -2.19 -30.58 51.04
C VAL A 51 -2.36 -29.04 51.11
N GLY A 52 -2.57 -28.29 52.20
CA GLY A 52 -2.62 -28.47 53.64
C GLY A 52 -2.41 -27.08 54.27
N SER A 53 -3.17 -26.74 55.31
CA SER A 53 -3.09 -25.52 56.17
C SER A 53 -3.50 -24.18 55.51
N GLY A 54 -4.26 -23.28 56.12
CA GLY A 54 -4.90 -23.21 57.43
C GLY A 54 -5.66 -21.87 57.58
N ALA A 55 -6.55 -21.83 58.58
CA ALA A 55 -7.20 -20.65 59.20
C ALA A 55 -8.27 -19.88 58.37
N LYS A 56 -9.56 -20.02 58.76
CA LYS A 56 -10.39 -19.05 59.53
C LYS A 56 -11.01 -17.97 58.61
N GLU A 57 -12.28 -17.56 58.68
CA GLU A 57 -13.36 -17.63 59.68
C GLU A 57 -14.65 -17.08 59.00
N HIS A 58 -15.83 -17.54 59.48
CA HIS A 58 -17.16 -16.88 59.53
C HIS A 58 -17.89 -16.45 58.22
N ALA A 59 -19.02 -17.08 57.85
CA ALA A 59 -20.42 -16.86 58.33
C ALA A 59 -20.99 -15.48 57.88
N ALA A 60 -22.23 -15.27 57.41
CA ALA A 60 -23.45 -16.06 57.25
C ALA A 60 -24.42 -15.28 56.31
N VAL A 61 -25.26 -16.01 55.57
CA VAL A 61 -26.75 -15.90 55.53
C VAL A 61 -27.40 -14.51 55.32
N ASN A 62 -28.07 -14.30 54.18
CA ASN A 62 -29.55 -14.24 54.08
C ASN A 62 -30.03 -13.83 52.67
N GLY A 63 -31.04 -14.54 52.18
CA GLY A 63 -31.76 -14.22 50.95
C GLY A 63 -32.94 -13.27 51.18
N SER A 64 -33.37 -12.59 50.12
CA SER A 64 -34.77 -12.22 49.95
C SER A 64 -35.14 -12.01 48.47
N VAL A 65 -36.00 -12.92 48.00
CA VAL A 65 -37.26 -12.68 47.27
C VAL A 65 -37.25 -11.78 46.02
N GLN A 66 -37.54 -12.40 44.87
CA GLN A 66 -37.89 -11.78 43.58
C GLN A 66 -39.29 -11.14 43.56
N PRO A 67 -39.54 -10.25 42.58
CA PRO A 67 -40.73 -10.32 41.74
C PRO A 67 -40.38 -10.41 40.23
N PRO A 68 -41.24 -11.02 39.37
CA PRO A 68 -41.02 -11.16 37.93
C PRO A 68 -41.75 -10.04 37.13
N PRO A 69 -41.82 -10.11 35.79
CA PRO A 69 -40.75 -9.92 34.83
C PRO A 69 -40.98 -8.65 33.98
N ARG A 70 -39.91 -8.05 33.43
CA ARG A 70 -40.02 -7.11 32.30
C ARG A 70 -39.19 -7.62 31.13
N THR A 71 -39.90 -8.11 30.12
CA THR A 71 -39.40 -8.42 28.79
C THR A 71 -38.83 -7.16 28.13
N VAL A 72 -37.53 -7.19 27.78
CA VAL A 72 -36.97 -6.37 26.71
C VAL A 72 -36.09 -7.27 25.83
N ASN A 73 -36.67 -7.63 24.70
CA ASN A 73 -36.08 -8.00 23.42
C ASN A 73 -34.57 -8.29 23.35
N GLY A 74 -34.27 -9.58 23.15
CA GLY A 74 -33.46 -10.09 22.04
C GLY A 74 -32.15 -9.37 21.75
N GLN A 75 -31.09 -9.72 22.49
CA GLN A 75 -29.72 -9.61 21.99
C GLN A 75 -29.26 -11.01 21.58
N ASN A 76 -29.27 -11.27 20.27
CA ASN A 76 -28.39 -12.29 19.71
C ASN A 76 -26.95 -11.85 19.98
N PRO A 77 -26.07 -12.72 20.55
CA PRO A 77 -24.66 -12.42 20.60
C PRO A 77 -24.14 -12.37 19.16
N LYS A 78 -23.73 -11.18 18.70
CA LYS A 78 -23.01 -11.02 17.44
C LYS A 78 -21.71 -11.81 17.57
N GLN A 79 -21.62 -12.91 16.81
CA GLN A 79 -20.32 -13.47 16.42
C GLN A 79 -19.51 -12.37 15.73
N PRO A 80 -18.18 -12.30 15.94
CA PRO A 80 -17.34 -11.45 15.13
C PRO A 80 -17.43 -11.93 13.68
N ASP A 81 -17.85 -11.05 12.78
CA ASP A 81 -17.84 -11.31 11.34
C ASP A 81 -16.38 -11.53 10.90
N GLU A 82 -15.91 -12.77 10.85
CA GLU A 82 -14.77 -13.16 10.04
C GLU A 82 -15.18 -13.00 8.57
N GLU A 83 -15.05 -11.77 8.06
CA GLU A 83 -15.24 -11.46 6.64
C GLU A 83 -14.16 -12.22 5.85
N LYS A 84 -14.46 -13.46 5.42
CA LYS A 84 -13.54 -14.30 4.65
C LYS A 84 -13.05 -13.52 3.43
N VAL A 85 -11.74 -13.27 3.36
CA VAL A 85 -11.11 -12.61 2.22
C VAL A 85 -11.34 -13.46 0.97
N VAL A 86 -12.09 -12.93 0.01
CA VAL A 86 -12.39 -13.62 -1.25
C VAL A 86 -11.34 -13.21 -2.28
N TYR A 87 -10.67 -14.18 -2.89
CA TYR A 87 -9.71 -13.93 -3.98
C TYR A 87 -10.40 -14.07 -5.35
N GLU A 88 -9.99 -13.23 -6.29
CA GLU A 88 -10.33 -13.27 -7.70
C GLU A 88 -9.11 -13.70 -8.52
N LYS A 89 -9.31 -14.60 -9.48
CA LYS A 89 -8.27 -15.10 -10.38
C LYS A 89 -8.56 -14.62 -11.80
N HIS A 90 -7.60 -13.92 -12.40
CA HIS A 90 -7.61 -13.53 -13.81
C HIS A 90 -6.65 -14.44 -14.56
N VAL A 91 -7.08 -15.01 -15.69
CA VAL A 91 -6.21 -15.86 -16.52
C VAL A 91 -5.83 -15.06 -17.75
N ASN A 92 -4.53 -14.89 -18.00
CA ASN A 92 -4.07 -14.23 -19.23
C ASN A 92 -4.09 -15.20 -20.43
N HIS A 93 -3.80 -14.67 -21.62
CA HIS A 93 -3.75 -15.45 -22.87
C HIS A 93 -2.73 -16.60 -22.84
N ALA A 94 -1.74 -16.54 -21.94
CA ALA A 94 -0.72 -17.58 -21.74
C ALA A 94 -1.10 -18.61 -20.67
N GLY A 95 -2.31 -18.53 -20.09
CA GLY A 95 -2.79 -19.44 -19.04
C GLY A 95 -2.25 -19.13 -17.64
N GLU A 96 -1.54 -18.03 -17.44
CA GLU A 96 -1.05 -17.63 -16.12
C GLU A 96 -2.16 -17.04 -15.26
N ILE A 97 -2.14 -17.39 -13.97
CA ILE A 97 -3.13 -16.95 -12.99
C ILE A 97 -2.61 -15.71 -12.27
N LEU A 98 -3.42 -14.66 -12.30
CA LEU A 98 -3.20 -13.42 -11.62
C LEU A 98 -4.23 -13.30 -10.49
N THR A 99 -3.76 -13.31 -9.24
CA THR A 99 -4.62 -13.35 -8.06
C THR A 99 -4.72 -11.98 -7.42
N SER A 100 -5.93 -11.51 -7.15
CA SER A 100 -6.20 -10.26 -6.44
C SER A 100 -7.32 -10.45 -5.42
N ILE A 101 -7.48 -9.52 -4.50
CA ILE A 101 -8.58 -9.55 -3.53
C ILE A 101 -9.85 -9.09 -4.24
N LYS A 102 -10.97 -9.79 -4.11
CA LYS A 102 -12.24 -9.37 -4.70
C LYS A 102 -12.73 -8.07 -4.02
N PRO A 103 -13.09 -7.02 -4.78
CA PRO A 103 -13.66 -5.83 -4.18
C PRO A 103 -15.02 -6.13 -3.53
N SER A 104 -15.40 -5.33 -2.52
CA SER A 104 -16.72 -5.45 -1.90
C SER A 104 -17.85 -5.16 -2.91
N ALA A 105 -19.04 -5.70 -2.70
CA ALA A 105 -20.16 -5.59 -3.65
C ALA A 105 -20.53 -4.13 -4.02
N GLY A 106 -20.27 -3.16 -3.13
CA GLY A 106 -20.48 -1.73 -3.40
C GLY A 106 -19.34 -1.02 -4.15
N TYR A 107 -18.22 -1.70 -4.40
CA TYR A 107 -17.08 -1.14 -5.14
C TYR A 107 -17.43 -0.90 -6.61
N GLU A 108 -18.08 -1.86 -7.28
CA GLU A 108 -18.49 -1.69 -8.68
C GLU A 108 -19.47 -0.52 -8.86
N ASP A 109 -20.38 -0.31 -7.91
CA ASP A 109 -21.28 0.83 -7.90
C ASP A 109 -20.53 2.16 -7.75
N SER A 110 -19.39 2.16 -7.04
CA SER A 110 -18.52 3.34 -6.93
C SER A 110 -17.76 3.65 -8.23
N LEU A 111 -17.52 2.63 -9.07
CA LEU A 111 -16.89 2.74 -10.38
C LEU A 111 -17.85 3.16 -11.49
N LYS A 112 -19.16 2.86 -11.35
CA LYS A 112 -20.17 3.24 -12.35
C LYS A 112 -20.17 4.76 -12.56
N HIS A 113 -19.70 5.16 -13.75
CA HIS A 113 -19.87 6.52 -14.25
C HIS A 113 -21.37 6.78 -14.43
N ASN A 114 -21.99 7.47 -13.49
CA ASN A 114 -23.31 8.05 -13.75
C ASN A 114 -23.19 8.94 -14.99
N GLY A 115 -23.81 8.52 -16.11
CA GLY A 115 -23.79 9.21 -17.41
C GLY A 115 -24.32 10.65 -17.41
N LYS A 116 -24.76 11.14 -16.23
CA LYS A 116 -25.06 12.54 -15.96
C LYS A 116 -23.81 13.40 -15.68
N THR A 117 -22.65 12.80 -15.42
CA THR A 117 -21.37 13.48 -15.10
C THR A 117 -20.27 13.25 -16.14
N ALA A 118 -20.51 12.41 -17.16
CA ALA A 118 -19.63 12.31 -18.32
C ALA A 118 -19.76 13.58 -19.18
N PRO A 119 -18.68 14.03 -19.85
CA PRO A 119 -18.80 15.08 -20.86
C PRO A 119 -19.80 14.62 -21.90
N ARG A 120 -20.92 15.34 -22.05
CA ARG A 120 -21.84 15.09 -23.16
C ARG A 120 -21.10 15.43 -24.45
N GLU A 121 -20.90 14.45 -25.32
CA GLU A 121 -20.67 14.74 -26.74
C GLU A 121 -21.81 15.61 -27.25
N LYS A 122 -21.46 16.63 -28.05
CA LYS A 122 -22.41 17.57 -28.64
C LYS A 122 -23.39 16.82 -29.55
N LYS A 123 -24.52 16.38 -29.01
CA LYS A 123 -25.71 16.15 -29.84
C LYS A 123 -26.38 17.50 -30.08
N HIS A 124 -26.13 18.06 -31.27
CA HIS A 124 -26.99 19.10 -31.82
C HIS A 124 -28.43 18.57 -31.86
N ASN A 125 -29.38 19.45 -31.51
CA ASN A 125 -30.84 19.29 -31.59
C ASN A 125 -31.54 18.73 -30.33
N ARG A 126 -31.78 19.63 -29.35
CA ARG A 126 -33.01 19.61 -28.55
C ARG A 126 -33.52 21.06 -28.36
N PRO A 127 -34.85 21.29 -28.43
CA PRO A 127 -35.42 22.63 -28.26
C PRO A 127 -35.31 23.08 -26.80
N PRO A 128 -35.20 24.40 -26.54
CA PRO A 128 -34.97 24.91 -25.19
C PRO A 128 -36.20 24.75 -24.32
N LYS A 129 -36.02 24.15 -23.13
CA LYS A 129 -37.02 24.11 -22.06
C LYS A 129 -37.06 25.49 -21.39
N ARG A 130 -38.26 26.06 -21.21
CA ARG A 130 -38.50 27.31 -20.48
C ARG A 130 -37.84 27.24 -19.09
N GLN A 131 -36.95 28.17 -18.78
CA GLN A 131 -36.33 28.36 -17.47
C GLN A 131 -36.58 29.81 -17.00
N ASP A 132 -36.85 29.94 -15.71
CA ASP A 132 -37.40 31.13 -15.06
C ASP A 132 -36.48 32.35 -15.18
N GLU A 133 -37.03 33.46 -15.69
CA GLU A 133 -36.37 34.76 -15.74
C GLU A 133 -36.42 35.42 -14.36
N LEU A 134 -35.26 35.84 -13.85
CA LEU A 134 -35.20 36.66 -12.64
C LEU A 134 -35.68 38.08 -12.96
N ALA A 135 -36.30 38.75 -11.98
CA ALA A 135 -36.90 40.08 -12.11
C ALA A 135 -35.97 41.20 -12.61
N SER A 136 -34.65 40.96 -12.67
CA SER A 136 -33.65 41.90 -13.20
C SER A 136 -33.41 41.78 -14.71
N GLY A 137 -34.16 40.92 -15.42
CA GLY A 137 -33.95 40.62 -16.84
C GLY A 137 -32.68 39.81 -17.12
N ARG A 138 -31.94 39.42 -16.08
CA ARG A 138 -30.74 38.56 -16.20
C ARG A 138 -31.12 37.11 -15.95
N ARG A 139 -30.64 36.22 -16.81
CA ARG A 139 -30.78 34.76 -16.63
C ARG A 139 -29.69 34.26 -15.69
N ALA A 140 -30.07 33.60 -14.60
CA ALA A 140 -29.11 32.97 -13.70
C ALA A 140 -28.28 31.92 -14.47
N GLY A 141 -26.96 32.08 -14.50
CA GLY A 141 -26.04 31.18 -15.21
C GLY A 141 -25.75 31.54 -16.67
N ALA A 142 -26.37 32.57 -17.25
CA ALA A 142 -26.05 32.99 -18.62
C ALA A 142 -24.59 33.50 -18.71
N GLY A 143 -23.81 32.92 -19.61
CA GLY A 143 -22.37 33.16 -19.78
C GLY A 143 -21.45 32.15 -19.07
N TRP A 144 -22.02 31.25 -18.25
CA TRP A 144 -21.25 30.18 -17.62
C TRP A 144 -20.91 29.05 -18.59
N GLU A 145 -21.79 28.76 -19.56
CA GLU A 145 -21.53 27.84 -20.67
C GLU A 145 -20.37 28.26 -21.60
N THR A 146 -19.96 29.53 -21.57
CA THR A 146 -18.81 30.07 -22.31
C THR A 146 -17.54 30.20 -21.47
N SER A 147 -17.58 29.82 -20.19
CA SER A 147 -16.41 29.89 -19.31
C SER A 147 -15.44 28.75 -19.65
N ALA A 148 -14.16 29.08 -19.88
CA ALA A 148 -13.09 28.12 -20.21
C ALA A 148 -12.75 27.16 -19.06
N ILE A 149 -13.40 27.34 -17.91
CA ILE A 149 -13.20 26.66 -16.63
C ILE A 149 -14.46 25.84 -16.35
N ARG A 150 -14.40 24.52 -16.52
CA ARG A 150 -15.53 23.65 -16.14
C ARG A 150 -15.54 23.46 -14.63
N TRP A 151 -16.63 23.84 -13.97
CA TRP A 151 -16.75 23.67 -12.52
C TRP A 151 -17.37 22.31 -12.14
N ALA A 152 -17.03 21.78 -10.96
CA ALA A 152 -17.67 20.59 -10.42
C ALA A 152 -19.18 20.83 -10.21
N PRO A 153 -20.07 19.97 -10.73
CA PRO A 153 -21.50 20.11 -10.47
C PRO A 153 -21.75 20.04 -8.95
N LEU A 154 -22.62 20.89 -8.41
CA LEU A 154 -22.95 20.93 -6.97
C LEU A 154 -23.52 19.59 -6.45
N ASN A 155 -23.96 18.70 -7.34
CA ASN A 155 -24.55 17.40 -7.05
C ASN A 155 -23.58 16.22 -7.24
N VAL A 156 -22.35 16.32 -6.70
CA VAL A 156 -21.43 15.17 -6.59
C VAL A 156 -21.78 14.36 -5.31
N PRO A 157 -21.95 13.02 -5.39
CA PRO A 157 -22.20 12.16 -4.23
C PRO A 157 -21.13 12.29 -3.14
N LEU A 158 -21.52 12.14 -1.87
CA LEU A 158 -20.62 12.24 -0.71
C LEU A 158 -19.39 11.31 -0.85
N GLN A 159 -19.60 10.08 -1.31
CA GLN A 159 -18.52 9.12 -1.52
C GLN A 159 -17.43 9.65 -2.45
N ARG A 160 -17.80 10.28 -3.58
CA ARG A 160 -16.83 10.87 -4.52
C ARG A 160 -16.10 12.05 -3.92
N ARG A 161 -16.75 12.83 -3.04
CA ARG A 161 -16.10 13.93 -2.31
C ARG A 161 -15.11 13.40 -1.30
N LEU A 162 -15.45 12.34 -0.57
CA LEU A 162 -14.57 11.69 0.39
C LEU A 162 -13.36 11.04 -0.30
N GLN A 163 -13.53 10.40 -1.45
CA GLN A 163 -12.43 9.93 -2.30
C GLN A 163 -11.52 11.08 -2.75
N THR A 164 -12.11 12.19 -3.23
CA THR A 164 -11.33 13.40 -3.58
C THR A 164 -10.59 13.95 -2.37
N LEU A 165 -11.21 13.99 -1.19
CA LEU A 165 -10.59 14.46 0.04
C LEU A 165 -9.40 13.57 0.44
N ALA A 166 -9.53 12.25 0.29
CA ALA A 166 -8.45 11.32 0.62
C ALA A 166 -7.22 11.52 -0.28
N VAL A 167 -7.43 11.69 -1.59
CA VAL A 167 -6.33 11.99 -2.52
C VAL A 167 -5.78 13.40 -2.29
N LEU A 168 -6.65 14.38 -2.06
CA LEU A 168 -6.23 15.76 -1.78
C LEU A 168 -5.37 15.80 -0.52
N TRP A 169 -5.78 15.14 0.56
CA TRP A 169 -4.97 14.95 1.76
C TRP A 169 -3.59 14.45 1.36
N HIS A 170 -3.49 13.25 0.74
CA HIS A 170 -2.20 12.67 0.36
C HIS A 170 -1.31 13.62 -0.47
N THR A 171 -1.89 14.31 -1.46
CA THR A 171 -1.14 15.25 -2.32
C THR A 171 -0.74 16.57 -1.63
N THR A 172 -1.45 16.97 -0.56
CA THR A 172 -1.23 18.25 0.13
C THR A 172 -0.66 18.09 1.54
N THR A 173 -0.42 16.87 2.00
CA THR A 173 0.09 16.59 3.34
C THR A 173 1.40 17.32 3.63
N ILE A 174 2.36 17.32 2.68
CA ILE A 174 3.65 18.01 2.84
C ILE A 174 3.46 19.53 3.00
N PRO A 175 2.85 20.27 2.05
CA PRO A 175 2.68 21.71 2.21
C PRO A 175 1.80 22.06 3.41
N LEU A 176 0.81 21.23 3.77
CA LEU A 176 -0.02 21.43 4.94
C LEU A 176 0.81 21.38 6.22
N PHE A 177 1.56 20.30 6.45
CA PHE A 177 2.41 20.16 7.64
C PHE A 177 3.50 21.21 7.70
N LEU A 178 4.12 21.54 6.56
CA LEU A 178 5.13 22.57 6.51
C LEU A 178 4.56 23.96 6.84
N SER A 179 3.37 24.29 6.34
CA SER A 179 2.68 25.54 6.65
C SER A 179 2.30 25.61 8.13
N THR A 180 1.79 24.52 8.69
CA THR A 180 1.50 24.41 10.13
C THR A 180 2.77 24.59 10.96
N PHE A 181 3.89 23.98 10.56
CA PHE A 181 5.18 24.17 11.23
C PHE A 181 5.61 25.62 11.24
N PHE A 182 5.62 26.31 10.10
CA PHE A 182 6.01 27.72 10.06
C PHE A 182 5.05 28.63 10.83
N LEU A 183 3.75 28.31 10.85
CA LEU A 183 2.78 29.02 11.68
C LEU A 183 3.12 28.88 13.17
N LEU A 184 3.50 27.67 13.63
CA LEU A 184 3.93 27.44 15.02
C LEU A 184 5.29 28.09 15.31
N CYS A 185 6.21 28.17 14.35
CA CYS A 185 7.44 28.96 14.51
C CYS A 185 7.15 30.44 14.76
N ALA A 186 6.10 30.99 14.14
CA ALA A 186 5.72 32.40 14.30
C ALA A 186 5.10 32.72 15.66
N ILE A 187 4.75 31.71 16.47
CA ILE A 187 4.13 31.88 17.78
C ILE A 187 5.17 31.55 18.87
N PRO A 188 5.73 32.54 19.59
CA PRO A 188 6.75 32.29 20.61
C PRO A 188 6.31 31.34 21.73
N LEU A 189 5.01 31.30 22.03
CA LEU A 189 4.46 30.41 23.06
C LEU A 189 4.68 28.92 22.76
N THR A 190 4.84 28.54 21.50
CA THR A 190 5.04 27.13 21.10
C THR A 190 6.51 26.72 21.07
N TRP A 191 7.45 27.65 21.21
CA TRP A 191 8.90 27.39 21.14
C TRP A 191 9.41 26.41 22.21
N PRO A 192 8.93 26.44 23.47
CA PRO A 192 9.37 25.47 24.48
C PRO A 192 9.10 24.00 24.09
N LEU A 193 8.12 23.75 23.21
CA LEU A 193 7.86 22.41 22.65
C LEU A 193 8.58 22.20 21.32
N LEU A 194 8.60 23.24 20.48
CA LEU A 194 9.16 23.17 19.13
C LEU A 194 10.67 22.98 19.12
N ILE A 195 11.41 23.68 19.99
CA ILE A 195 12.88 23.61 20.03
C ILE A 195 13.36 22.20 20.44
N PRO A 196 12.88 21.59 21.54
CA PRO A 196 13.24 20.21 21.87
C PRO A 196 12.84 19.22 20.77
N TYR A 197 11.66 19.40 20.17
CA TYR A 197 11.20 18.57 19.05
C TYR A 197 12.15 18.65 17.84
N LEU A 198 12.61 19.85 17.47
CA LEU A 198 13.55 20.04 16.37
C LEU A 198 14.94 19.45 16.69
N ILE A 199 15.42 19.62 17.92
CA ILE A 199 16.68 19.00 18.36
C ILE A 199 16.57 17.47 18.26
N TYR A 200 15.49 16.90 18.78
CA TYR A 200 15.25 15.47 18.71
C TYR A 200 15.19 14.97 17.26
N THR A 201 14.39 15.62 16.42
CA THR A 201 14.15 15.16 15.04
C THR A 201 15.35 15.33 14.11
N LEU A 202 16.14 16.41 14.26
CA LEU A 202 17.25 16.73 13.36
C LEU A 202 18.61 16.19 13.84
N VAL A 203 18.80 16.00 15.14
CA VAL A 203 20.10 15.63 15.72
C VAL A 203 20.11 14.20 16.28
N ILE A 204 19.00 13.76 16.87
CA ILE A 204 18.97 12.50 17.65
C ILE A 204 18.30 11.36 16.88
N SER A 205 17.27 11.64 16.10
CA SER A 205 16.34 10.62 15.64
C SER A 205 16.75 9.95 14.31
N GLU A 206 17.21 8.70 14.39
CA GLU A 206 17.56 7.84 13.25
C GLU A 206 16.42 6.90 12.81
N GLU A 207 15.17 7.19 13.19
CA GLU A 207 14.02 6.30 12.95
C GLU A 207 13.77 5.97 11.47
N ALA A 208 14.16 6.85 10.55
CA ALA A 208 14.00 6.65 9.11
C ALA A 208 15.02 5.66 8.50
N THR A 209 16.11 5.36 9.21
CA THR A 209 17.22 4.54 8.73
C THR A 209 17.54 3.34 9.61
N ASN A 210 17.11 3.31 10.87
CA ASN A 210 17.54 2.29 11.83
C ASN A 210 17.03 0.86 11.55
N GLY A 211 15.98 0.69 10.73
CA GLY A 211 15.41 -0.59 10.31
C GLY A 211 14.42 -1.24 11.30
N THR A 212 14.14 -0.64 12.45
CA THR A 212 13.26 -1.25 13.47
C THR A 212 11.78 -1.16 13.14
N LEU A 213 11.39 -0.14 12.37
CA LEU A 213 10.00 0.22 12.05
C LEU A 213 9.13 0.49 13.30
N SER A 214 9.73 0.91 14.42
CA SER A 214 9.04 1.12 15.70
C SER A 214 7.88 2.10 15.66
N ARG A 215 7.92 3.08 14.73
CA ARG A 215 6.91 4.12 14.56
C ARG A 215 5.76 3.71 13.63
N ARG A 216 5.86 2.57 12.95
CA ARG A 216 4.85 2.09 12.01
C ARG A 216 3.54 1.80 12.72
N SER A 217 2.45 2.44 12.28
CA SER A 217 1.11 2.24 12.83
C SER A 217 0.24 1.39 11.88
N GLN A 218 -0.08 0.16 12.30
CA GLN A 218 -0.99 -0.69 11.52
C GLN A 218 -2.41 -0.14 11.47
N TRP A 219 -2.86 0.52 12.55
CA TRP A 219 -4.16 1.19 12.57
C TRP A 219 -4.26 2.29 11.51
N MET A 220 -3.21 3.12 11.37
CA MET A 220 -3.21 4.19 10.37
C MET A 220 -3.22 3.60 8.95
N ARG A 221 -2.34 2.62 8.68
CA ARG A 221 -2.21 1.95 7.38
C ARG A 221 -3.44 1.15 6.96
N GLY A 222 -4.15 0.55 7.91
CA GLY A 222 -5.36 -0.25 7.71
C GLY A 222 -6.66 0.53 7.80
N SER A 223 -6.61 1.86 7.96
CA SER A 223 -7.83 2.67 8.10
C SER A 223 -8.66 2.69 6.81
N LYS A 224 -10.00 2.73 6.95
CA LYS A 224 -10.96 2.85 5.82
C LYS A 224 -10.74 4.11 4.97
N PHE A 225 -10.00 5.09 5.50
CA PHE A 225 -9.56 6.26 4.74
C PHE A 225 -8.76 5.87 3.50
N TRP A 226 -7.89 4.86 3.59
CA TRP A 226 -7.10 4.42 2.46
C TRP A 226 -7.90 3.64 1.42
N SER A 227 -8.99 2.98 1.82
CA SER A 227 -9.95 2.40 0.88
C SER A 227 -10.60 3.49 0.01
N LEU A 228 -10.87 4.69 0.55
CA LEU A 228 -11.34 5.83 -0.24
C LEU A 228 -10.28 6.32 -1.23
N PHE A 229 -9.01 6.37 -0.80
CA PHE A 229 -7.89 6.72 -1.67
C PHE A 229 -7.76 5.72 -2.83
N ALA A 230 -7.73 4.41 -2.55
CA ALA A 230 -7.64 3.37 -3.57
C ALA A 230 -8.85 3.39 -4.53
N SER A 231 -10.05 3.64 -4.01
CA SER A 231 -11.29 3.72 -4.82
C SER A 231 -11.36 4.97 -5.70
N TYR A 232 -10.54 6.00 -5.45
CA TYR A 232 -10.43 7.15 -6.36
C TYR A 232 -9.80 6.75 -7.70
N PHE A 233 -8.82 5.84 -7.66
CA PHE A 233 -8.03 5.36 -8.80
C PHE A 233 -8.43 3.96 -9.28
N PRO A 234 -9.62 3.47 -8.95
CA PRO A 234 -9.92 2.03 -9.06
C PRO A 234 -8.74 1.08 -8.82
N ALA A 235 -7.91 1.34 -7.81
CA ALA A 235 -6.61 0.68 -7.71
C ALA A 235 -6.74 -0.81 -7.34
N ARG A 236 -5.90 -1.66 -7.94
CA ARG A 236 -5.86 -3.11 -7.72
C ARG A 236 -4.42 -3.57 -7.54
N LEU A 237 -4.21 -4.49 -6.60
CA LEU A 237 -2.94 -5.20 -6.42
C LEU A 237 -3.13 -6.66 -6.82
N HIS A 238 -2.22 -7.14 -7.66
CA HIS A 238 -2.31 -8.44 -8.30
C HIS A 238 -0.99 -9.21 -8.09
N ARG A 239 -1.07 -10.42 -7.53
CA ARG A 239 0.10 -11.31 -7.42
C ARG A 239 0.09 -12.38 -8.51
N THR A 240 1.24 -12.60 -9.14
CA THR A 240 1.43 -13.75 -10.04
C THR A 240 1.83 -15.03 -9.30
N ILE A 241 2.49 -14.90 -8.15
CA ILE A 241 2.98 -16.03 -7.35
C ILE A 241 2.97 -15.67 -5.86
N GLU A 242 2.92 -16.70 -5.02
CA GLU A 242 3.17 -16.57 -3.57
C GLU A 242 4.66 -16.31 -3.33
N LEU A 243 4.93 -15.58 -2.25
CA LEU A 243 6.28 -15.31 -1.80
C LEU A 243 6.48 -15.96 -0.44
N GLU A 244 7.61 -16.63 -0.27
CA GLU A 244 7.99 -17.29 0.97
C GLU A 244 8.27 -16.25 2.07
N PRO A 245 7.59 -16.29 3.23
CA PRO A 245 7.87 -15.37 4.33
C PRO A 245 9.24 -15.60 4.97
N THR A 246 9.93 -16.68 4.60
CA THR A 246 11.29 -17.02 5.06
C THR A 246 12.39 -16.33 4.25
N ARG A 247 12.02 -15.46 3.31
CA ARG A 247 12.95 -14.74 2.44
C ARG A 247 12.89 -13.23 2.67
N LYS A 248 13.89 -12.56 2.09
CA LYS A 248 14.02 -11.09 2.06
C LYS A 248 13.71 -10.61 0.65
N TYR A 249 13.04 -9.47 0.51
CA TYR A 249 12.62 -9.00 -0.81
C TYR A 249 12.92 -7.53 -1.07
N ILE A 250 13.31 -7.22 -2.31
CA ILE A 250 13.32 -5.87 -2.86
C ILE A 250 12.32 -5.83 -4.01
N PHE A 251 11.17 -5.20 -3.76
CA PHE A 251 10.16 -4.91 -4.77
C PHE A 251 10.62 -3.68 -5.56
N GLY A 252 10.83 -3.83 -6.86
CA GLY A 252 11.13 -2.70 -7.74
C GLY A 252 9.88 -2.28 -8.49
N TYR A 253 9.33 -1.11 -8.16
CA TYR A 253 8.09 -0.56 -8.73
C TYR A 253 8.36 0.28 -9.98
N HIS A 254 7.59 0.00 -11.02
CA HIS A 254 7.63 0.66 -12.33
C HIS A 254 6.23 0.88 -12.89
N PRO A 255 5.95 1.99 -13.60
CA PRO A 255 6.77 3.18 -13.66
C PRO A 255 6.62 3.99 -12.34
N HIS A 256 7.51 4.94 -12.09
CA HIS A 256 7.36 5.93 -11.04
C HIS A 256 6.10 6.79 -11.26
N GLY A 257 5.79 7.12 -12.51
CA GLY A 257 4.86 8.20 -12.81
C GLY A 257 5.28 9.49 -12.11
N ILE A 258 4.33 10.37 -11.81
CA ILE A 258 4.65 11.64 -11.15
C ILE A 258 4.86 11.46 -9.64
N ILE A 259 3.91 10.83 -8.96
CA ILE A 259 3.90 10.70 -7.47
C ILE A 259 3.81 9.22 -7.02
N SER A 260 3.69 8.26 -7.94
CA SER A 260 3.59 6.82 -7.62
C SER A 260 2.40 6.49 -6.70
N HIS A 261 1.20 6.96 -7.05
CA HIS A 261 -0.02 6.75 -6.26
C HIS A 261 -0.35 5.25 -6.11
N GLY A 262 -0.11 4.45 -7.16
CA GLY A 262 -0.29 3.01 -7.10
C GLY A 262 0.69 2.34 -6.12
N ALA A 263 1.95 2.80 -6.07
CA ALA A 263 2.92 2.29 -5.11
C ALA A 263 2.49 2.61 -3.67
N PHE A 264 2.02 3.83 -3.42
CA PHE A 264 1.51 4.21 -2.11
C PHE A 264 0.29 3.37 -1.70
N ALA A 265 -0.71 3.24 -2.58
CA ALA A 265 -1.89 2.42 -2.31
C ALA A 265 -1.52 0.94 -2.02
N ALA A 266 -0.65 0.35 -2.83
CA ALA A 266 -0.28 -1.07 -2.75
C ALA A 266 0.67 -1.41 -1.62
N PHE A 267 1.65 -0.54 -1.33
CA PHE A 267 2.82 -0.91 -0.52
C PHE A 267 2.95 -0.10 0.77
N ALA A 268 2.36 1.09 0.86
CA ALA A 268 2.35 1.88 2.09
C ALA A 268 1.09 1.66 2.94
N THR A 269 -0.04 1.33 2.32
CA THR A 269 -1.33 1.12 3.01
C THR A 269 -1.78 -0.34 2.93
N GLU A 270 -2.80 -0.72 3.69
CA GLU A 270 -3.48 -2.02 3.52
C GLU A 270 -4.74 -1.91 2.64
N ALA A 271 -4.94 -0.81 1.92
CA ALA A 271 -6.15 -0.60 1.12
C ALA A 271 -6.34 -1.62 0.00
N LEU A 272 -5.24 -2.19 -0.50
CA LEU A 272 -5.25 -3.25 -1.52
C LEU A 272 -4.93 -4.63 -0.94
N GLY A 273 -4.90 -4.77 0.39
CA GLY A 273 -4.65 -6.01 1.13
C GLY A 273 -3.30 -6.66 0.83
N PHE A 274 -2.22 -5.89 0.95
CA PHE A 274 -0.87 -6.42 0.79
C PHE A 274 -0.60 -7.61 1.73
N SER A 275 -0.98 -7.47 3.01
CA SER A 275 -0.77 -8.51 4.01
C SER A 275 -1.56 -9.80 3.73
N ASP A 276 -2.72 -9.69 3.05
CA ASP A 276 -3.52 -10.85 2.64
C ASP A 276 -2.95 -11.55 1.41
N LEU A 277 -2.28 -10.81 0.52
CA LEU A 277 -1.62 -11.36 -0.66
C LEU A 277 -0.24 -11.96 -0.35
N TYR A 278 0.45 -11.41 0.65
CA TYR A 278 1.81 -11.77 1.05
C TYR A 278 1.91 -11.97 2.57
N PRO A 279 1.24 -12.99 3.12
CA PRO A 279 1.21 -13.23 4.56
C PRO A 279 2.63 -13.47 5.10
N GLY A 280 2.92 -12.88 6.26
CA GLY A 280 4.24 -12.98 6.91
C GLY A 280 5.32 -12.08 6.31
N ILE A 281 5.04 -11.32 5.25
CA ILE A 281 5.97 -10.35 4.68
C ILE A 281 5.62 -8.93 5.15
N THR A 282 6.57 -8.27 5.82
CA THR A 282 6.46 -6.87 6.21
C THR A 282 7.19 -6.00 5.19
N ASN A 283 6.43 -5.39 4.28
CA ASN A 283 6.97 -4.46 3.30
C ASN A 283 7.02 -3.01 3.78
N THR A 284 8.07 -2.29 3.40
CA THR A 284 8.28 -0.86 3.67
C THR A 284 8.49 -0.10 2.35
N LEU A 285 7.59 0.81 2.01
CA LEU A 285 7.74 1.69 0.86
C LEU A 285 8.78 2.79 1.15
N LEU A 286 9.72 2.96 0.23
CA LEU A 286 10.84 3.86 0.41
C LEU A 286 10.64 5.19 -0.31
N THR A 287 11.06 6.26 0.33
CA THR A 287 10.96 7.63 -0.20
C THR A 287 12.23 8.44 0.07
N LEU A 288 12.29 9.65 -0.47
CA LEU A 288 13.44 10.56 -0.37
C LEU A 288 13.79 10.84 1.11
N ASP A 289 15.08 10.82 1.43
CA ASP A 289 15.58 11.10 2.80
C ASP A 289 15.08 12.46 3.33
N THR A 290 15.00 13.45 2.46
CA THR A 290 14.52 14.81 2.76
C THR A 290 13.12 14.82 3.39
N ASN A 291 12.25 13.85 3.05
CA ASN A 291 10.92 13.74 3.63
C ASN A 291 10.97 13.54 5.15
N PHE A 292 12.01 12.89 5.67
CA PHE A 292 12.22 12.63 7.09
C PHE A 292 12.92 13.79 7.82
N ARG A 293 13.18 14.90 7.12
CA ARG A 293 13.67 16.15 7.72
C ARG A 293 12.60 17.23 7.79
N VAL A 294 11.43 17.00 7.19
CA VAL A 294 10.30 17.93 7.24
C VAL A 294 9.52 17.73 8.54
N PRO A 295 9.47 18.73 9.44
CA PRO A 295 8.70 18.67 10.68
C PRO A 295 7.25 18.24 10.46
N PHE A 296 6.72 17.43 11.38
CA PHE A 296 5.39 16.79 11.39
C PHE A 296 5.12 15.81 10.24
N TYR A 297 5.52 16.14 9.01
CA TYR A 297 5.41 15.22 7.88
C TYR A 297 6.28 13.98 8.10
N ARG A 298 7.48 14.14 8.69
CA ARG A 298 8.33 13.03 9.11
C ARG A 298 7.57 12.03 9.98
N ASP A 299 6.91 12.51 11.04
CA ASP A 299 6.18 11.65 11.98
C ASP A 299 5.01 10.95 11.30
N TYR A 300 4.31 11.65 10.40
CA TYR A 300 3.27 11.08 9.58
C TYR A 300 3.81 9.99 8.63
N ALA A 301 4.92 10.25 7.93
CA ALA A 301 5.54 9.29 7.02
C ALA A 301 6.02 8.03 7.74
N LEU A 302 6.65 8.19 8.91
CA LEU A 302 7.06 7.07 9.77
C LEU A 302 5.86 6.29 10.31
N ALA A 303 4.78 6.97 10.69
CA ALA A 303 3.53 6.34 11.12
C ALA A 303 2.87 5.52 10.00
N MET A 304 2.95 5.99 8.76
CA MET A 304 2.56 5.24 7.56
C MET A 304 3.50 4.06 7.24
N GLY A 305 4.60 3.91 7.97
CA GLY A 305 5.59 2.86 7.76
C GLY A 305 6.48 3.10 6.54
N LEU A 306 6.66 4.36 6.12
CA LEU A 306 7.64 4.73 5.10
C LEU A 306 9.03 4.82 5.71
N ALA A 307 10.07 4.59 4.89
CA ALA A 307 11.46 4.76 5.31
C ALA A 307 12.32 5.43 4.21
N SER A 308 13.56 5.80 4.57
CA SER A 308 14.49 6.45 3.65
C SER A 308 14.96 5.46 2.57
N VAL A 309 15.06 5.91 1.31
CA VAL A 309 15.62 5.11 0.20
C VAL A 309 17.16 5.02 0.24
N SER A 310 17.80 5.50 1.32
CA SER A 310 19.25 5.41 1.48
C SER A 310 19.71 3.94 1.58
N ARG A 311 20.94 3.68 1.13
CA ARG A 311 21.56 2.34 1.21
C ARG A 311 21.51 1.79 2.64
N GLU A 312 21.88 2.61 3.60
CA GLU A 312 21.91 2.25 5.03
C GLU A 312 20.52 1.82 5.53
N SER A 313 19.47 2.59 5.22
CA SER A 313 18.11 2.24 5.62
C SER A 313 17.68 0.90 5.05
N ILE A 314 17.95 0.67 3.76
CA ILE A 314 17.61 -0.59 3.10
C ILE A 314 18.36 -1.78 3.72
N GLU A 315 19.68 -1.65 3.93
CA GLU A 315 20.48 -2.69 4.58
C GLU A 315 19.95 -2.96 6.00
N ASN A 316 19.66 -1.93 6.79
CA ASN A 316 19.10 -2.08 8.13
C ASN A 316 17.72 -2.75 8.14
N ILE A 317 16.81 -2.38 7.23
CA ILE A 317 15.48 -3.00 7.13
C ILE A 317 15.59 -4.47 6.73
N LEU A 318 16.47 -4.79 5.79
CA LEU A 318 16.65 -6.15 5.28
C LEU A 318 17.50 -7.04 6.19
N CYS A 319 18.22 -6.49 7.16
CA CYS A 319 19.08 -7.27 8.05
C CYS A 319 18.64 -7.25 9.53
N LYS A 320 17.56 -6.53 9.88
CA LYS A 320 17.07 -6.43 11.27
C LYS A 320 15.59 -6.77 11.41
N GLY A 321 15.27 -7.44 12.52
CA GLY A 321 13.90 -7.85 12.83
C GLY A 321 13.43 -8.98 11.93
N GLY A 322 12.14 -9.00 11.58
CA GLY A 322 11.58 -10.14 10.86
C GLY A 322 11.47 -11.39 11.75
N LEU A 323 11.08 -12.51 11.16
CA LEU A 323 10.74 -13.75 11.87
C LEU A 323 11.92 -14.38 12.64
N ASN A 324 13.16 -14.15 12.18
CA ASN A 324 14.38 -14.67 12.81
C ASN A 324 15.27 -13.59 13.46
N GLY A 325 14.82 -12.32 13.49
CA GLY A 325 15.64 -11.20 13.95
C GLY A 325 16.69 -10.67 12.95
N GLU A 326 16.94 -11.39 11.85
CA GLU A 326 17.96 -11.07 10.82
C GLU A 326 17.34 -10.66 9.47
N GLY A 327 16.09 -10.23 9.49
CA GLY A 327 15.38 -9.70 8.34
C GLY A 327 14.49 -10.70 7.60
N MET A 328 14.34 -11.93 8.07
CA MET A 328 13.43 -12.90 7.44
C MET A 328 11.98 -12.37 7.38
N GLY A 329 11.37 -12.34 6.19
CA GLY A 329 10.05 -11.75 5.98
C GLY A 329 10.06 -10.23 5.86
N ARG A 330 11.23 -9.58 5.85
CA ARG A 330 11.34 -8.14 5.55
C ARG A 330 11.37 -7.91 4.04
N ALA A 331 10.67 -6.88 3.63
CA ALA A 331 10.69 -6.40 2.26
C ALA A 331 10.81 -4.87 2.21
N VAL A 332 11.43 -4.39 1.16
CA VAL A 332 11.39 -2.96 0.80
C VAL A 332 10.83 -2.79 -0.60
N THR A 333 10.09 -1.71 -0.82
CA THR A 333 9.66 -1.29 -2.16
C THR A 333 10.39 -0.04 -2.57
N ILE A 334 11.09 -0.10 -3.71
CA ILE A 334 11.81 1.02 -4.31
C ILE A 334 11.13 1.39 -5.62
N VAL A 335 10.78 2.67 -5.76
CA VAL A 335 10.34 3.21 -7.06
C VAL A 335 11.58 3.58 -7.89
N ILE A 336 11.89 2.76 -8.91
CA ILE A 336 13.22 2.78 -9.54
C ILE A 336 13.44 3.96 -10.49
N GLY A 337 12.45 4.31 -11.30
CA GLY A 337 12.57 5.34 -12.34
C GLY A 337 12.97 6.72 -11.79
N GLY A 338 12.50 7.03 -10.57
CA GLY A 338 12.78 8.27 -9.86
C GLY A 338 12.38 9.52 -10.66
N ALA A 339 12.97 10.65 -10.27
CA ALA A 339 12.70 11.95 -10.88
C ALA A 339 12.93 12.00 -12.41
N ARG A 340 13.86 11.18 -12.94
CA ARG A 340 14.17 11.15 -14.38
C ARG A 340 13.03 10.57 -15.21
N GLU A 341 12.40 9.52 -14.69
CA GLU A 341 11.23 8.91 -15.32
C GLU A 341 9.99 9.78 -15.14
N SER A 342 9.79 10.37 -13.96
CA SER A 342 8.66 11.28 -13.68
C SER A 342 8.59 12.47 -14.63
N LEU A 343 9.73 13.05 -15.01
CA LEU A 343 9.78 14.17 -15.96
C LEU A 343 9.45 13.74 -17.39
N GLY A 344 9.67 12.47 -17.74
CA GLY A 344 9.39 11.92 -19.05
C GLY A 344 8.07 11.14 -19.13
N ALA A 345 7.29 11.11 -18.04
CA ALA A 345 6.04 10.37 -17.96
C ALA A 345 5.03 10.96 -18.96
N LYS A 346 4.53 10.14 -19.86
CA LYS A 346 3.52 10.52 -20.84
C LYS A 346 2.37 9.51 -20.79
N PRO A 347 1.11 9.98 -20.75
CA PRO A 347 -0.06 9.14 -20.93
C PRO A 347 0.08 8.22 -22.15
N HIS A 348 -0.49 7.03 -22.04
CA HIS A 348 -0.53 5.97 -23.04
C HIS A 348 0.83 5.41 -23.47
N SER A 349 1.90 5.74 -22.74
CA SER A 349 3.26 5.25 -23.04
C SER A 349 3.95 4.76 -21.77
N LEU A 350 4.76 3.71 -21.91
CA LEU A 350 5.52 3.13 -20.80
C LEU A 350 7.01 3.06 -21.15
N ARG A 351 7.75 4.06 -20.66
CA ARG A 351 9.20 4.18 -20.86
C ARG A 351 9.88 4.11 -19.50
N LEU A 352 10.65 3.05 -19.26
CA LEU A 352 11.27 2.77 -17.98
C LEU A 352 12.76 3.14 -17.99
N VAL A 353 13.15 4.06 -17.11
CA VAL A 353 14.55 4.46 -16.90
C VAL A 353 15.24 3.37 -16.09
N LEU A 354 15.75 2.34 -16.78
CA LEU A 354 16.22 1.11 -16.14
C LEU A 354 17.56 0.58 -16.68
N LYS A 355 17.97 0.90 -17.92
CA LYS A 355 19.21 0.33 -18.51
C LYS A 355 20.44 0.55 -17.65
N SER A 356 20.60 1.76 -17.14
CA SER A 356 21.74 2.18 -16.31
C SER A 356 21.51 1.98 -14.80
N ARG A 357 20.29 1.61 -14.37
CA ARG A 357 19.90 1.55 -12.95
C ARG A 357 20.18 0.17 -12.35
N LYS A 358 21.44 -0.07 -11.95
CA LYS A 358 21.87 -1.34 -11.32
C LYS A 358 22.04 -1.26 -9.79
N GLY A 359 21.85 -0.09 -9.19
CA GLY A 359 22.11 0.14 -7.77
C GLY A 359 21.27 -0.73 -6.82
N PHE A 360 19.97 -0.89 -7.11
CA PHE A 360 19.09 -1.74 -6.31
C PHE A 360 19.38 -3.23 -6.48
N ILE A 361 19.83 -3.65 -7.68
CA ILE A 361 20.30 -5.02 -7.94
C ILE A 361 21.56 -5.30 -7.10
N LYS A 362 22.52 -4.37 -7.12
CA LYS A 362 23.74 -4.47 -6.30
C LYS A 362 23.43 -4.60 -4.80
N LEU A 363 22.38 -3.93 -4.35
CA LEU A 363 21.90 -3.98 -2.97
C LEU A 363 21.21 -5.30 -2.63
N ALA A 364 20.40 -5.83 -3.54
CA ALA A 364 19.82 -7.17 -3.43
C ALA A 364 20.91 -8.24 -3.28
N ILE A 365 21.95 -8.17 -4.12
CA ILE A 365 23.10 -9.10 -4.07
C ILE A 365 23.84 -8.99 -2.74
N ARG A 366 24.04 -7.79 -2.21
CA ARG A 366 24.73 -7.61 -0.91
C ARG A 366 23.93 -8.14 0.27
N THR A 367 22.63 -7.95 0.24
CA THR A 367 21.72 -8.33 1.34
C THR A 367 21.22 -9.76 1.21
N GLY A 368 21.36 -10.39 0.05
CA GLY A 368 20.75 -11.69 -0.26
C GLY A 368 19.23 -11.63 -0.38
N ALA A 369 18.68 -10.45 -0.67
CA ALA A 369 17.25 -10.27 -0.90
C ALA A 369 16.89 -10.61 -2.34
N ASP A 370 15.79 -11.33 -2.52
CA ASP A 370 15.24 -11.66 -3.84
C ASP A 370 14.60 -10.41 -4.46
N LEU A 371 14.78 -10.24 -5.76
CA LEU A 371 14.24 -9.09 -6.48
C LEU A 371 12.85 -9.42 -7.00
N VAL A 372 11.88 -8.55 -6.74
CA VAL A 372 10.50 -8.74 -7.21
C VAL A 372 10.14 -7.59 -8.15
N PRO A 373 10.07 -7.82 -9.47
CA PRO A 373 9.63 -6.80 -10.41
C PRO A 373 8.15 -6.49 -10.23
N VAL A 374 7.78 -5.22 -10.20
CA VAL A 374 6.39 -4.76 -10.09
C VAL A 374 6.11 -3.78 -11.21
N LEU A 375 5.05 -4.05 -11.97
CA LEU A 375 4.59 -3.23 -13.09
C LEU A 375 3.18 -2.70 -12.83
N ALA A 376 3.04 -1.37 -12.82
CA ALA A 376 1.80 -0.67 -12.59
C ALA A 376 1.25 -0.08 -13.89
N PHE A 377 0.19 -0.70 -14.39
CA PHE A 377 -0.56 -0.21 -15.55
C PHE A 377 -1.47 0.94 -15.09
N GLY A 378 -1.46 2.05 -15.84
CA GLY A 378 -2.31 3.21 -15.56
C GLY A 378 -1.66 4.34 -14.74
N GLU A 379 -0.47 4.10 -14.16
CA GLU A 379 0.21 5.09 -13.31
C GLU A 379 0.58 6.38 -14.08
N ASN A 380 1.00 6.26 -15.33
CA ASN A 380 1.30 7.42 -16.19
C ASN A 380 0.05 8.18 -16.65
N GLU A 381 -1.15 7.60 -16.51
CA GLU A 381 -2.42 8.22 -16.93
C GLU A 381 -3.01 9.17 -15.88
N LEU A 382 -2.39 9.22 -14.69
CA LEU A 382 -2.89 9.99 -13.56
C LEU A 382 -2.67 11.50 -13.73
N TYR A 383 -1.77 11.91 -14.61
CA TYR A 383 -1.38 13.29 -14.81
C TYR A 383 -0.97 13.56 -16.26
N ASP A 384 -1.20 14.78 -16.73
CA ASP A 384 -0.57 15.26 -17.96
C ASP A 384 0.69 16.06 -17.60
N VAL A 385 1.86 15.61 -18.06
CA VAL A 385 3.11 16.36 -17.88
C VAL A 385 3.16 17.50 -18.88
N ILE A 386 3.38 18.73 -18.39
CA ILE A 386 3.66 19.87 -19.27
C ILE A 386 5.11 19.73 -19.71
N ASP A 387 5.33 19.68 -21.04
CA ASP A 387 6.66 19.55 -21.61
C ASP A 387 7.51 20.80 -21.29
N SER A 388 8.34 20.72 -20.24
CA SER A 388 9.09 21.85 -19.69
C SER A 388 10.17 22.39 -20.64
N VAL A 389 10.45 21.66 -21.72
CA VAL A 389 11.32 22.08 -22.83
C VAL A 389 10.82 23.37 -23.49
N GLN A 390 9.54 23.69 -23.37
CA GLN A 390 8.96 24.91 -23.95
C GLN A 390 9.27 26.19 -23.15
N HIS A 391 9.85 26.08 -21.95
CA HIS A 391 10.08 27.23 -21.05
C HIS A 391 11.47 27.20 -20.38
N PRO A 392 12.47 27.89 -20.95
CA PRO A 392 13.86 27.87 -20.46
C PRO A 392 14.06 28.33 -19.01
N TRP A 393 13.22 29.24 -18.51
CA TRP A 393 13.29 29.73 -17.13
C TRP A 393 12.80 28.69 -16.11
N ILE A 394 11.76 27.94 -16.46
CA ILE A 394 11.22 26.83 -15.66
C ILE A 394 12.27 25.72 -15.52
N HIS A 395 12.88 25.35 -16.64
CA HIS A 395 13.94 24.33 -16.65
C HIS A 395 15.12 24.72 -15.76
N LYS A 396 15.55 25.99 -15.78
CA LYS A 396 16.61 26.51 -14.89
C LYS A 396 16.21 26.41 -13.40
N SER A 397 14.99 26.79 -13.04
CA SER A 397 14.48 26.66 -11.67
C SER A 397 14.38 25.21 -11.22
N GLN A 398 13.89 24.30 -12.08
CA GLN A 398 13.85 22.87 -11.79
C GLN A 398 15.25 22.29 -11.55
N MET A 399 16.24 22.71 -12.34
CA MET A 399 17.63 22.29 -12.17
C MET A 399 18.27 22.86 -10.90
N LEU A 400 17.89 24.06 -10.47
CA LEU A 400 18.31 24.63 -9.19
C LEU A 400 17.71 23.86 -8.01
N ILE A 401 16.40 23.56 -8.04
CA ILE A 401 15.72 22.75 -7.02
C ILE A 401 16.32 21.35 -6.97
N LYS A 402 16.61 20.74 -8.13
CA LYS A 402 17.33 19.46 -8.21
C LYS A 402 18.68 19.52 -7.51
N LYS A 403 19.44 20.59 -7.73
CA LYS A 403 20.78 20.77 -7.15
C LYS A 403 20.73 20.97 -5.63
N LEU A 404 19.70 21.66 -5.13
CA LEU A 404 19.52 21.96 -3.71
C LEU A 404 18.90 20.81 -2.91
N MET A 405 17.88 20.16 -3.49
CA MET A 405 17.02 19.21 -2.76
C MET A 405 17.22 17.75 -3.20
N GLY A 406 18.02 17.49 -4.24
CA GLY A 406 18.28 16.14 -4.76
C GLY A 406 17.16 15.55 -5.63
N PHE A 407 16.04 16.26 -5.79
CA PHE A 407 14.92 15.85 -6.63
C PHE A 407 14.35 17.05 -7.42
N THR A 408 13.80 16.79 -8.61
CA THR A 408 13.07 17.79 -9.40
C THR A 408 11.58 17.69 -9.09
N VAL A 409 10.91 18.83 -8.96
CA VAL A 409 9.44 18.88 -9.00
C VAL A 409 9.01 18.95 -10.46
N PRO A 410 8.42 17.87 -11.04
CA PRO A 410 7.84 17.95 -12.38
C PRO A 410 6.74 19.02 -12.38
N LEU A 411 6.67 19.83 -13.44
CA LEU A 411 5.50 20.66 -13.68
C LEU A 411 4.46 19.79 -14.40
N PHE A 412 3.35 19.56 -13.73
CA PHE A 412 2.26 18.76 -14.27
C PHE A 412 0.95 19.50 -14.13
N HIS A 413 0.05 19.16 -15.02
CA HIS A 413 -1.30 19.63 -15.02
C HIS A 413 -2.24 18.47 -14.72
N ALA A 414 -3.07 18.65 -13.71
CA ALA A 414 -4.21 17.77 -13.49
C ALA A 414 -5.41 18.60 -13.06
N ARG A 415 -6.33 17.99 -12.33
CA ARG A 415 -7.60 18.59 -11.99
C ARG A 415 -7.46 19.61 -10.86
N GLY A 416 -8.19 20.71 -10.95
CA GLY A 416 -8.40 21.66 -9.85
C GLY A 416 -9.28 21.12 -8.73
N ILE A 417 -9.09 21.67 -7.54
CA ILE A 417 -9.97 21.42 -6.38
C ILE A 417 -11.40 21.92 -6.69
N PHE A 418 -11.51 23.01 -7.47
CA PHE A 418 -12.79 23.62 -7.87
C PHE A 418 -13.04 23.70 -9.40
N ASN A 419 -12.02 23.43 -10.23
CA ASN A 419 -12.10 23.44 -11.71
C ASN A 419 -11.60 22.11 -12.29
N TYR A 420 -12.11 21.67 -13.45
CA TYR A 420 -11.58 20.50 -14.17
C TYR A 420 -10.23 20.80 -14.84
N ASP A 421 -9.94 22.07 -15.12
CA ASP A 421 -8.95 22.45 -16.13
C ASP A 421 -7.66 23.07 -15.59
N VAL A 422 -7.41 23.16 -14.26
CA VAL A 422 -6.08 23.45 -13.64
C VAL A 422 -6.02 23.03 -12.16
N GLY A 423 -5.13 22.09 -11.80
CA GLY A 423 -4.71 21.86 -10.39
C GLY A 423 -3.89 20.60 -10.09
N LEU A 424 -3.81 20.27 -8.79
CA LEU A 424 -2.93 19.25 -8.21
C LEU A 424 -3.56 17.85 -8.11
N LEU A 425 -4.87 17.72 -8.34
CA LEU A 425 -5.60 16.49 -8.10
C LEU A 425 -5.51 15.58 -9.34
N PRO A 426 -4.99 14.35 -9.23
CA PRO A 426 -4.80 13.45 -10.37
C PRO A 426 -6.12 13.04 -11.03
N TYR A 427 -6.05 12.56 -12.26
CA TYR A 427 -7.20 11.97 -12.95
C TYR A 427 -7.65 10.67 -12.28
N ARG A 428 -8.96 10.41 -12.31
CA ARG A 428 -9.56 9.15 -11.84
C ARG A 428 -9.41 8.08 -12.92
N ARG A 429 -8.24 7.46 -13.01
CA ARG A 429 -7.97 6.36 -13.93
C ARG A 429 -7.62 5.10 -13.14
N ALA A 430 -7.92 3.94 -13.70
CA ALA A 430 -7.63 2.65 -13.08
C ALA A 430 -6.11 2.45 -12.96
N VAL A 431 -5.65 1.97 -11.81
CA VAL A 431 -4.24 1.58 -11.60
C VAL A 431 -4.18 0.11 -11.22
N ASN A 432 -3.60 -0.72 -12.08
CA ASN A 432 -3.43 -2.15 -11.85
C ASN A 432 -1.96 -2.45 -11.59
N VAL A 433 -1.64 -2.74 -10.34
CA VAL A 433 -0.28 -3.07 -9.88
C VAL A 433 -0.10 -4.58 -9.95
N VAL A 434 0.75 -5.04 -10.86
CA VAL A 434 1.07 -6.47 -11.05
C VAL A 434 2.44 -6.77 -10.49
N VAL A 435 2.49 -7.66 -9.51
CA VAL A 435 3.72 -8.15 -8.89
C VAL A 435 4.16 -9.44 -9.58
N GLY A 436 5.35 -9.43 -10.14
CA GLY A 436 5.93 -10.55 -10.88
C GLY A 436 6.61 -11.60 -10.01
N ARG A 437 7.30 -12.52 -10.68
CA ARG A 437 8.02 -13.62 -10.05
C ARG A 437 9.30 -13.11 -9.40
N PRO A 438 9.71 -13.67 -8.23
CA PRO A 438 10.96 -13.29 -7.61
C PRO A 438 12.15 -13.82 -8.43
N ILE A 439 13.15 -12.97 -8.65
CA ILE A 439 14.48 -13.36 -9.14
C ILE A 439 15.32 -13.72 -7.92
N ARG A 440 15.73 -14.98 -7.85
CA ARG A 440 16.51 -15.53 -6.75
C ARG A 440 17.92 -14.97 -6.79
N VAL A 441 18.33 -14.34 -5.68
CA VAL A 441 19.66 -13.73 -5.59
C VAL A 441 20.54 -14.52 -4.65
N VAL A 442 21.77 -14.78 -5.08
CA VAL A 442 22.84 -15.34 -4.25
C VAL A 442 23.61 -14.19 -3.63
N GLN A 443 23.76 -14.23 -2.30
CA GLN A 443 24.41 -13.15 -1.57
C GLN A 443 25.91 -13.09 -1.88
N GLN A 444 26.44 -11.90 -2.19
CA GLN A 444 27.88 -11.67 -2.43
C GLN A 444 28.35 -10.37 -1.75
N GLY A 445 29.66 -10.25 -1.53
CA GLY A 445 30.28 -8.97 -1.17
C GLY A 445 30.09 -8.52 0.28
N THR A 446 29.77 -9.44 1.20
CA THR A 446 29.64 -9.15 2.64
C THR A 446 30.94 -8.77 3.34
N LYS A 447 32.09 -9.29 2.88
CA LYS A 447 33.43 -9.00 3.48
C LYS A 447 34.21 -7.94 2.70
N ASP A 448 34.26 -8.05 1.37
CA ASP A 448 35.13 -7.20 0.54
C ASP A 448 34.38 -6.07 -0.19
N ASN A 449 33.07 -5.91 0.09
CA ASN A 449 32.16 -4.94 -0.54
C ASN A 449 32.06 -5.02 -2.08
N ASN A 450 32.73 -6.01 -2.68
CA ASN A 450 32.80 -6.22 -4.12
C ASN A 450 31.69 -7.16 -4.58
N VAL A 451 30.99 -6.77 -5.65
CA VAL A 451 29.95 -7.57 -6.30
C VAL A 451 30.46 -7.85 -7.70
N ASP A 452 30.41 -9.10 -8.14
CA ASP A 452 30.83 -9.45 -9.50
C ASP A 452 29.94 -8.73 -10.52
N ASP A 453 30.54 -7.90 -11.36
CA ASP A 453 29.84 -7.12 -12.38
C ASP A 453 29.15 -8.03 -13.40
N LYS A 454 29.70 -9.22 -13.69
CA LYS A 454 29.04 -10.18 -14.60
C LYS A 454 27.75 -10.73 -13.99
N TYR A 455 27.80 -11.12 -12.72
CA TYR A 455 26.62 -11.57 -12.00
C TYR A 455 25.58 -10.45 -11.82
N LEU A 456 26.02 -9.23 -11.51
CA LEU A 456 25.17 -8.04 -11.45
C LEU A 456 24.39 -7.83 -12.76
N ASP A 457 25.08 -7.93 -13.88
CA ASP A 457 24.50 -7.74 -15.22
C ASP A 457 23.57 -8.87 -15.62
N GLN A 458 23.88 -10.11 -15.22
CA GLN A 458 22.99 -11.25 -15.39
C GLN A 458 21.66 -11.03 -14.63
N VAL A 459 21.73 -10.71 -13.33
CA VAL A 459 20.53 -10.51 -12.50
C VAL A 459 19.72 -9.32 -13.01
N HIS A 460 20.37 -8.24 -13.46
CA HIS A 460 19.69 -7.10 -14.08
C HIS A 460 18.96 -7.51 -15.38
N LYS A 461 19.58 -8.35 -16.22
CA LYS A 461 18.95 -8.88 -17.43
C LYS A 461 17.74 -9.75 -17.12
N GLU A 462 17.83 -10.62 -16.12
CA GLU A 462 16.69 -11.44 -15.63
C GLU A 462 15.56 -10.55 -15.10
N TYR A 463 15.89 -9.49 -14.36
CA TYR A 463 14.94 -8.50 -13.86
C TYR A 463 14.20 -7.78 -14.99
N VAL A 464 14.92 -7.32 -16.02
CA VAL A 464 14.32 -6.68 -17.19
C VAL A 464 13.45 -7.67 -17.97
N ALA A 465 13.91 -8.91 -18.15
CA ALA A 465 13.14 -9.94 -18.85
C ALA A 465 11.81 -10.23 -18.16
N GLU A 466 11.78 -10.27 -16.83
CA GLU A 466 10.55 -10.46 -16.06
C GLU A 466 9.59 -9.26 -16.18
N LEU A 467 10.10 -8.01 -16.23
CA LEU A 467 9.25 -6.84 -16.53
C LEU A 467 8.63 -6.90 -17.93
N VAL A 468 9.41 -7.30 -18.93
CA VAL A 468 8.91 -7.49 -20.31
C VAL A 468 7.85 -8.58 -20.34
N ARG A 469 8.07 -9.69 -19.62
CA ARG A 469 7.09 -10.76 -19.48
C ARG A 469 5.77 -10.27 -18.86
N LEU A 470 5.84 -9.47 -17.78
CA LEU A 470 4.64 -8.87 -17.18
C LEU A 470 3.92 -7.94 -18.16
N TRP A 471 4.66 -7.13 -18.90
CA TRP A 471 4.07 -6.28 -19.93
C TRP A 471 3.35 -7.10 -21.00
N ASP A 472 4.04 -8.06 -21.62
CA ASP A 472 3.47 -8.88 -22.69
C ASP A 472 2.28 -9.72 -22.22
N GLY A 473 2.31 -10.22 -20.99
CA GLY A 473 1.23 -11.01 -20.42
C GLY A 473 -0.06 -10.23 -20.13
N TYR A 474 0.02 -8.92 -19.84
CA TYR A 474 -1.11 -8.16 -19.30
C TYR A 474 -1.41 -6.83 -20.02
N LYS A 475 -0.61 -6.40 -21.00
CA LYS A 475 -0.84 -5.16 -21.76
C LYS A 475 -2.19 -5.11 -22.46
N ASP A 476 -2.67 -6.22 -23.01
CA ASP A 476 -3.96 -6.25 -23.70
C ASP A 476 -5.15 -6.20 -22.73
N LEU A 477 -4.93 -6.57 -21.47
CA LEU A 477 -5.95 -6.48 -20.42
C LEU A 477 -6.01 -5.07 -19.82
N PHE A 478 -4.85 -4.51 -19.45
CA PHE A 478 -4.77 -3.29 -18.63
C PHE A 478 -4.30 -2.03 -19.39
N ALA A 479 -3.74 -2.17 -20.58
CA ALA A 479 -3.24 -1.07 -21.42
C ALA A 479 -3.84 -1.14 -22.84
N GLN A 480 -5.18 -1.14 -22.91
CA GLN A 480 -5.93 -1.20 -24.16
C GLN A 480 -5.70 0.05 -25.04
N ASP A 481 -5.60 1.22 -24.43
CA ASP A 481 -5.39 2.50 -25.11
C ASP A 481 -3.90 2.86 -25.30
N ARG A 482 -2.99 1.88 -25.34
CA ARG A 482 -1.55 2.17 -25.44
C ARG A 482 -1.17 2.73 -26.81
N HIS A 483 -0.22 3.67 -26.84
CA HIS A 483 0.35 4.24 -28.07
C HIS A 483 1.67 3.58 -28.49
N GLY A 484 2.21 2.67 -27.67
CA GLY A 484 3.46 1.97 -27.93
C GLY A 484 3.67 0.80 -26.98
N GLU A 485 4.75 0.07 -27.22
CA GLU A 485 5.19 -1.03 -26.37
C GLU A 485 6.10 -0.53 -25.23
N LEU A 486 6.38 -1.40 -24.26
CA LEU A 486 7.31 -1.09 -23.18
C LEU A 486 8.70 -0.78 -23.73
N GLU A 487 9.23 0.41 -23.42
CA GLU A 487 10.59 0.80 -23.75
C GLU A 487 11.47 0.83 -22.51
N ILE A 488 12.62 0.16 -22.56
CA ILE A 488 13.66 0.29 -21.55
C ILE A 488 14.65 1.35 -22.03
N VAL A 489 14.74 2.47 -21.31
CA VAL A 489 15.57 3.63 -21.65
C VAL A 489 16.70 3.83 -20.63
N ASP A 490 17.68 4.63 -21.03
CA ASP A 490 18.86 4.95 -20.22
C ASP A 490 18.54 5.76 -18.99
#